data_AF-K2ELA2-F1
#
_entry.id   AF-K2ELA2-F1
#
_cell.length_a   1.000
_cell.length_b   1.000
_cell.length_c   1.000
_cell.angle_alpha   90.00
_cell.angle_beta   90.00
_cell.angle_gamma   90.00
#
_symmetry.space_group_name_H-M   'P 1'
#
loop_
_entity.id
_entity.type
_entity.pdbx_description
1 polymer ?
#
loop_
_entity_poly.entity_id
_entity_poly.type
_entity_poly.pdbx_seq_one_letter_code
_entity_poly.pdbx_strand_id
1 'polypeptide(L)'
;MTKIKKNKKGFTLIELLIVIAIIGILAGIVLVSTSSSREKAKDAAIISSAKSLMQAIQMEAVSTGNYAPYSKGWVKGVDDCDTYFSGVTNGQAIVVACKSMIKNIGDNTSFDWQYDYRILIVAGGGPIAGGKYPKLTIMPVLPGAKKIYCVGSNGGSSKATNLDGSDSDCGGGGVHAYQCSGCYSDPNGEKS
;
A
#
# COMPACT_ATOMS: atom_id res chain seq x y z
N MET A 1 60.78 37.16 -25.84
CA MET A 1 59.83 36.02 -25.82
C MET A 1 60.07 35.20 -24.56
N THR A 2 59.21 35.36 -23.56
CA THR A 2 59.35 34.68 -22.26
C THR A 2 58.69 33.30 -22.35
N LYS A 3 59.50 32.24 -22.21
CA LYS A 3 59.06 30.84 -22.39
C LYS A 3 58.29 30.39 -21.13
N ILE A 4 56.97 30.25 -21.23
CA ILE A 4 56.14 29.73 -20.13
C ILE A 4 56.47 28.25 -19.92
N LYS A 5 57.16 27.90 -18.83
CA LYS A 5 57.38 26.51 -18.41
C LYS A 5 56.04 25.93 -17.93
N LYS A 6 55.41 25.08 -18.74
CA LYS A 6 54.24 24.30 -18.30
C LYS A 6 54.70 23.24 -17.30
N ASN A 7 54.41 23.47 -16.01
CA ASN A 7 54.58 22.47 -14.95
C ASN A 7 53.61 21.31 -15.19
N LYS A 8 54.06 20.25 -15.86
CA LYS A 8 53.28 19.02 -16.02
C LYS A 8 53.39 18.21 -14.72
N LYS A 9 52.46 18.45 -13.78
CA LYS A 9 52.25 17.53 -12.65
C LYS A 9 51.47 16.33 -13.16
N GLY A 10 52.08 15.15 -13.13
CA GLY A 10 51.41 13.89 -13.42
C GLY A 10 50.68 13.38 -12.17
N PHE A 11 49.51 12.78 -12.36
CA PHE A 11 48.80 12.07 -11.31
C PHE A 11 49.59 10.80 -10.96
N THR A 12 49.77 10.52 -9.67
CA THR A 12 50.40 9.27 -9.25
C THR A 12 49.39 8.12 -9.29
N LEU A 13 49.85 6.90 -9.57
CA LEU A 13 49.00 5.71 -9.55
C LEU A 13 48.34 5.48 -8.19
N ILE A 14 49.05 5.83 -7.10
CA ILE A 14 48.53 5.68 -5.74
C ILE A 14 47.40 6.68 -5.44
N GLU A 15 47.48 7.91 -5.95
CA GLU A 15 46.39 8.89 -5.82
C GLU A 15 45.12 8.39 -6.51
N LEU A 16 45.24 7.77 -7.69
CA LEU A 16 44.09 7.21 -8.38
C LEU A 16 43.49 6.00 -7.64
N LEU A 17 44.35 5.14 -7.07
CA LEU A 17 43.94 3.93 -6.36
C LEU A 17 43.15 4.26 -5.07
N ILE A 18 43.58 5.27 -4.32
CA ILE A 18 42.87 5.69 -3.10
C ILE A 18 41.49 6.25 -3.44
N VAL A 19 41.35 6.99 -4.55
CA VAL A 19 40.08 7.58 -4.97
C VAL A 19 39.04 6.50 -5.29
N ILE A 20 39.41 5.47 -6.07
CA ILE A 20 38.47 4.39 -6.39
C ILE A 20 38.12 3.56 -5.14
N ALA A 21 39.06 3.42 -4.19
CA ALA A 21 38.79 2.75 -2.92
C ALA A 21 37.75 3.51 -2.08
N ILE A 22 37.88 4.84 -1.97
CA ILE A 22 36.90 5.68 -1.24
C ILE A 22 35.53 5.66 -1.94
N ILE A 23 35.49 5.79 -3.27
CA ILE A 23 34.24 5.71 -4.04
C ILE A 23 33.56 4.35 -3.83
N GLY A 24 34.33 3.25 -3.82
CA GLY A 24 33.81 1.91 -3.55
C GLY A 24 33.16 1.78 -2.17
N ILE A 25 33.80 2.32 -1.12
CA ILE A 25 33.25 2.31 0.25
C ILE A 25 31.95 3.12 0.31
N LEU A 26 31.95 4.34 -0.22
CA LEU A 26 30.77 5.21 -0.21
C LEU A 26 29.61 4.60 -1.03
N ALA A 27 29.90 4.03 -2.20
CA ALA A 27 28.90 3.37 -3.03
C ALA A 27 28.27 2.15 -2.33
N GLY A 28 29.05 1.37 -1.58
CA GLY A 28 28.55 0.23 -0.81
C GLY A 28 27.51 0.62 0.24
N ILE A 29 27.77 1.69 1.00
CA ILE A 29 26.84 2.18 2.05
C ILE A 29 25.53 2.70 1.43
N VAL A 30 25.62 3.40 0.29
CA VAL A 30 24.45 3.93 -0.43
C VAL A 30 23.57 2.79 -0.97
N LEU A 31 24.17 1.71 -1.48
CA LEU A 31 23.42 0.57 -2.02
C LEU A 31 22.55 -0.11 -0.93
N VAL A 32 23.13 -0.36 0.25
CA VAL A 32 22.42 -1.05 1.35
C VAL A 32 21.32 -0.18 1.96
N SER A 33 21.54 1.12 2.08
CA SER A 33 20.53 2.03 2.66
C SER A 33 19.33 2.25 1.74
N THR A 34 19.52 2.29 0.42
CA THR A 34 18.46 2.60 -0.55
C THR A 34 17.44 1.48 -0.78
N SER A 35 17.76 0.21 -0.50
CA SER A 35 16.79 -0.90 -0.62
C SER A 35 15.62 -0.75 0.37
N SER A 36 15.93 -0.53 1.65
CA SER A 36 14.91 -0.34 2.71
C SER A 36 14.05 0.91 2.50
N SER A 37 14.63 2.00 1.96
CA SER A 37 13.89 3.22 1.63
C SER A 37 12.89 3.00 0.49
N ARG A 38 13.23 2.18 -0.51
CA ARG A 38 12.33 1.85 -1.63
C ARG A 38 11.12 1.06 -1.17
N GLU A 39 11.30 0.09 -0.27
CA GLU A 39 10.19 -0.68 0.31
C GLU A 39 9.22 0.19 1.10
N LYS A 40 9.74 1.08 1.97
CA LYS A 40 8.91 2.05 2.69
C LYS A 40 8.17 3.01 1.76
N ALA A 41 8.80 3.45 0.67
CA ALA A 41 8.16 4.31 -0.31
C ALA A 41 7.02 3.60 -1.06
N LYS A 42 7.19 2.31 -1.37
CA LYS A 42 6.13 1.47 -1.94
C LYS A 42 4.94 1.34 -0.98
N ASP A 43 5.21 1.04 0.29
CA ASP A 43 4.15 0.94 1.31
C ASP A 43 3.37 2.25 1.45
N ALA A 44 4.07 3.39 1.47
CA ALA A 44 3.44 4.71 1.50
C ALA A 44 2.56 4.98 0.26
N ALA A 45 3.02 4.57 -0.93
CA ALA A 45 2.24 4.67 -2.16
C ALA A 45 0.97 3.80 -2.13
N ILE A 46 1.06 2.59 -1.55
CA ILE A 46 -0.08 1.68 -1.37
C ILE A 46 -1.10 2.29 -0.40
N ILE A 47 -0.66 2.81 0.75
CA ILE A 47 -1.52 3.50 1.72
C ILE A 47 -2.26 4.67 1.05
N SER A 48 -1.53 5.50 0.30
CA SER A 48 -2.14 6.62 -0.43
C SER A 48 -3.17 6.13 -1.46
N SER A 49 -2.83 5.09 -2.22
CA SER A 49 -3.71 4.51 -3.25
C SER A 49 -5.00 3.95 -2.63
N ALA A 50 -4.90 3.30 -1.47
CA ALA A 50 -6.04 2.75 -0.75
C ALA A 50 -7.02 3.84 -0.28
N LYS A 51 -6.48 4.95 0.25
CA LYS A 51 -7.29 6.11 0.64
C LYS A 51 -7.98 6.75 -0.56
N SER A 52 -7.26 6.95 -1.66
CA SER A 52 -7.83 7.50 -2.90
C SER A 52 -8.91 6.58 -3.50
N LEU A 53 -8.70 5.26 -3.44
CA LEU A 53 -9.69 4.27 -3.87
C LEU A 53 -10.96 4.35 -3.00
N MET A 54 -10.82 4.42 -1.68
CA MET A 54 -11.97 4.56 -0.77
C MET A 54 -12.72 5.88 -1.01
N GLN A 55 -12.01 6.99 -1.24
CA GLN A 55 -12.64 8.26 -1.59
C GLN A 55 -13.45 8.17 -2.89
N ALA A 56 -12.92 7.52 -3.93
CA ALA A 56 -13.66 7.29 -5.17
C ALA A 56 -14.96 6.52 -4.94
N ILE A 57 -14.92 5.51 -4.07
CA ILE A 57 -16.10 4.71 -3.72
C ILE A 57 -17.10 5.52 -2.89
N GLN A 58 -16.64 6.35 -1.97
CA GLN A 58 -17.49 7.27 -1.21
C GLN A 58 -18.19 8.28 -2.13
N MET A 59 -17.48 8.83 -3.12
CA MET A 59 -18.08 9.76 -4.10
C MET A 59 -19.19 9.08 -4.91
N GLU A 60 -18.99 7.84 -5.35
CA GLU A 60 -20.05 7.08 -6.02
C GLU A 60 -21.24 6.84 -5.08
N ALA A 61 -20.97 6.49 -3.82
CA ALA A 61 -22.02 6.24 -2.84
C ALA A 61 -22.83 7.50 -2.52
N VAL A 62 -22.20 8.68 -2.54
CA VAL A 62 -22.91 9.97 -2.43
C VAL A 62 -23.80 10.21 -3.64
N SER A 63 -23.34 9.90 -4.86
CA SER A 63 -24.14 10.08 -6.07
C SER A 63 -25.34 9.12 -6.16
N THR A 64 -25.20 7.91 -5.65
CA THR A 64 -26.21 6.84 -5.73
C THR A 64 -27.05 6.68 -4.47
N GLY A 65 -26.67 7.38 -3.38
CA GLY A 65 -27.27 7.25 -2.06
C GLY A 65 -26.94 5.95 -1.33
N ASN A 66 -26.18 5.03 -1.94
CA ASN A 66 -25.88 3.71 -1.40
C ASN A 66 -24.46 3.26 -1.77
N TYR A 67 -23.81 2.49 -0.90
CA TYR A 67 -22.63 1.75 -1.32
C TYR A 67 -23.06 0.62 -2.25
N ALA A 68 -22.45 0.57 -3.45
CA ALA A 68 -22.66 -0.51 -4.40
C ALA A 68 -22.34 -1.88 -3.75
N PRO A 69 -23.04 -2.95 -4.15
CA PRO A 69 -22.84 -4.29 -3.62
C PRO A 69 -21.58 -4.94 -4.21
N TYR A 70 -20.42 -4.35 -3.93
CA TYR A 70 -19.12 -4.87 -4.35
C TYR A 70 -18.92 -6.31 -3.87
N SER A 71 -18.17 -7.09 -4.64
CA SER A 71 -17.83 -8.45 -4.22
C SER A 71 -16.93 -8.40 -2.98
N LYS A 72 -17.15 -9.33 -2.05
CA LYS A 72 -16.33 -9.49 -0.84
C LYS A 72 -15.30 -10.61 -1.03
N GLY A 73 -14.18 -10.49 -0.35
CA GLY A 73 -13.11 -11.49 -0.37
C GLY A 73 -11.79 -10.93 -0.85
N TRP A 74 -10.91 -11.84 -1.26
CA TRP A 74 -9.52 -11.54 -1.58
C TRP A 74 -9.32 -11.23 -3.05
N VAL A 75 -8.81 -10.04 -3.34
CA VAL A 75 -8.28 -9.66 -4.66
C VAL A 75 -6.85 -10.17 -4.75
N LYS A 76 -6.58 -11.05 -5.70
CA LYS A 76 -5.29 -11.71 -5.90
C LYS A 76 -4.51 -11.11 -7.06
N GLY A 77 -5.20 -10.64 -8.09
CA GLY A 77 -4.60 -10.07 -9.30
C GLY A 77 -5.31 -8.84 -9.84
N VAL A 78 -4.71 -8.24 -10.88
CA VAL A 78 -5.26 -7.03 -11.52
C VAL A 78 -6.62 -7.26 -12.19
N ASP A 79 -6.86 -8.47 -12.68
CA ASP A 79 -8.11 -8.83 -13.38
C ASP A 79 -9.27 -9.06 -12.41
N ASP A 80 -8.97 -9.39 -11.15
CA ASP A 80 -9.99 -9.49 -10.10
C ASP A 80 -10.65 -8.13 -9.84
N CYS A 81 -9.94 -7.02 -10.04
CA CYS A 81 -10.48 -5.67 -9.83
C CYS A 81 -11.75 -5.41 -10.66
N ASP A 82 -11.85 -5.93 -11.89
CA ASP A 82 -13.04 -5.75 -12.73
C ASP A 82 -14.26 -6.48 -12.13
N THR A 83 -14.04 -7.66 -11.55
CA THR A 83 -15.11 -8.48 -10.96
C THR A 83 -15.51 -7.94 -9.58
N TYR A 84 -14.52 -7.57 -8.76
CA TYR A 84 -14.75 -7.10 -7.40
C TYR A 84 -15.45 -5.75 -7.35
N PHE A 85 -15.16 -4.88 -8.32
CA PHE A 85 -15.78 -3.58 -8.47
C PHE A 85 -16.81 -3.54 -9.63
N SER A 86 -17.44 -4.68 -9.93
CA SER A 86 -18.59 -4.74 -10.84
C SER A 86 -19.85 -4.14 -10.19
N GLY A 87 -20.73 -3.53 -10.98
CA GLY A 87 -21.97 -2.90 -10.47
C GLY A 87 -21.91 -1.38 -10.26
N VAL A 88 -20.97 -0.70 -10.92
CA VAL A 88 -20.79 0.76 -10.82
C VAL A 88 -21.07 1.42 -12.16
N THR A 89 -21.94 2.42 -12.16
CA THR A 89 -22.36 3.14 -13.38
C THR A 89 -21.27 4.07 -13.92
N ASN A 90 -20.31 4.48 -13.06
CA ASN A 90 -19.13 5.31 -13.41
C ASN A 90 -17.78 4.74 -12.90
N GLY A 91 -17.70 3.43 -12.59
CA GLY A 91 -16.62 2.85 -11.78
C GLY A 91 -15.29 2.55 -12.47
N GLN A 92 -15.07 2.99 -13.71
CA GLN A 92 -13.77 2.79 -14.39
C GLN A 92 -12.62 3.39 -13.57
N ALA A 93 -12.84 4.54 -12.92
CA ALA A 93 -11.83 5.15 -12.05
C ALA A 93 -11.50 4.27 -10.82
N ILE A 94 -12.51 3.61 -10.23
CA ILE A 94 -12.34 2.71 -9.07
C ILE A 94 -11.55 1.47 -9.50
N VAL A 95 -11.92 0.87 -10.63
CA VAL A 95 -11.22 -0.31 -11.18
C VAL A 95 -9.77 0.04 -11.55
N VAL A 96 -9.54 1.19 -12.20
CA VAL A 96 -8.18 1.65 -12.55
C VAL A 96 -7.34 1.90 -11.30
N ALA A 97 -7.92 2.50 -10.25
CA ALA A 97 -7.25 2.70 -8.98
C ALA A 97 -6.90 1.37 -8.28
N CYS A 98 -7.82 0.40 -8.29
CA CYS A 98 -7.55 -0.96 -7.80
C CYS A 98 -6.39 -1.61 -8.56
N LYS A 99 -6.42 -1.58 -9.91
CA LYS A 99 -5.37 -2.16 -10.76
C LYS A 99 -4.01 -1.52 -10.52
N SER A 100 -3.96 -0.20 -10.37
CA SER A 100 -2.74 0.55 -10.05
C SER A 100 -2.18 0.14 -8.68
N MET A 101 -3.06 -0.03 -7.69
CA MET A 101 -2.67 -0.47 -6.35
C MET A 101 -2.11 -1.89 -6.36
N ILE A 102 -2.76 -2.84 -7.04
CA ILE A 102 -2.25 -4.21 -7.19
C ILE A 102 -0.85 -4.22 -7.82
N LYS A 103 -0.62 -3.42 -8.88
CA LYS A 103 0.71 -3.29 -9.51
C LYS A 103 1.78 -2.76 -8.55
N ASN A 104 1.43 -1.82 -7.68
CA ASN A 104 2.35 -1.28 -6.67
C ASN A 104 2.67 -2.32 -5.56
N ILE A 105 1.74 -3.22 -5.26
CA ILE A 105 1.97 -4.36 -4.36
C ILE A 105 2.84 -5.43 -5.03
N GLY A 106 2.59 -5.75 -6.31
CA GLY A 106 3.36 -6.66 -7.16
C GLY A 106 2.62 -7.97 -7.50
N ASP A 107 2.71 -8.40 -8.77
CA ASP A 107 1.97 -9.55 -9.33
C ASP A 107 2.53 -10.94 -8.97
N ASN A 108 3.52 -11.04 -8.08
CA ASN A 108 4.08 -12.32 -7.67
C ASN A 108 4.61 -12.25 -6.23
N THR A 109 3.70 -12.33 -5.25
CA THR A 109 4.08 -12.72 -3.89
C THR A 109 4.01 -14.25 -3.82
N SER A 110 5.01 -14.93 -4.36
CA SER A 110 5.16 -16.37 -4.11
C SER A 110 5.41 -16.57 -2.61
N PHE A 111 4.34 -16.77 -1.86
CA PHE A 111 4.33 -17.19 -0.46
C PHE A 111 3.13 -18.10 -0.26
N ASP A 112 3.43 -19.40 -0.24
CA ASP A 112 2.80 -20.50 0.49
C ASP A 112 1.34 -20.28 0.98
N TRP A 113 0.47 -21.24 0.67
CA TRP A 113 -1.00 -21.41 0.74
C TRP A 113 -1.87 -20.71 1.81
N GLN A 114 -1.39 -19.69 2.50
CA GLN A 114 -2.08 -18.97 3.55
C GLN A 114 -2.25 -17.46 3.25
N TYR A 115 -1.54 -16.90 2.24
CA TYR A 115 -1.47 -15.44 2.02
C TYR A 115 -1.38 -14.96 0.55
N ASP A 116 -1.95 -15.69 -0.42
CA ASP A 116 -1.96 -15.32 -1.87
C ASP A 116 -2.71 -14.01 -2.23
N TYR A 117 -3.10 -13.24 -1.23
CA TYR A 117 -3.99 -12.12 -1.37
C TYR A 117 -3.26 -10.78 -1.33
N ARG A 118 -3.73 -9.82 -2.14
CA ARG A 118 -3.16 -8.47 -2.23
C ARG A 118 -4.00 -7.46 -1.48
N ILE A 119 -5.32 -7.59 -1.63
CA ILE A 119 -6.30 -6.71 -1.02
C ILE A 119 -7.42 -7.58 -0.46
N LEU A 120 -7.78 -7.39 0.81
CA LEU A 120 -9.06 -7.86 1.32
C LEU A 120 -10.12 -6.80 1.09
N ILE A 121 -11.22 -7.19 0.47
CA ILE A 121 -12.42 -6.37 0.38
C ILE A 121 -13.48 -6.94 1.30
N VAL A 122 -13.87 -6.12 2.26
CA VAL A 122 -14.88 -6.44 3.25
C VAL A 122 -16.08 -5.53 2.95
N ALA A 123 -16.96 -6.00 2.08
CA ALA A 123 -18.14 -5.26 1.65
C ALA A 123 -19.39 -5.77 2.37
N GLY A 124 -20.18 -4.84 2.91
CA GLY A 124 -21.58 -5.02 3.27
C GLY A 124 -22.34 -3.85 2.65
N GLY A 125 -22.83 -4.05 1.42
CA GLY A 125 -23.60 -3.02 0.71
C GLY A 125 -24.76 -2.49 1.56
N GLY A 126 -25.23 -1.28 1.24
CA GLY A 126 -26.30 -0.64 1.99
C GLY A 126 -26.27 0.89 1.94
N PRO A 127 -27.25 1.54 2.60
CA PRO A 127 -27.36 2.98 2.61
C PRO A 127 -26.13 3.68 3.18
N ILE A 128 -25.82 4.87 2.66
CA ILE A 128 -24.75 5.74 3.18
C ILE A 128 -24.99 6.13 4.65
N ALA A 129 -26.25 6.12 5.09
CA ALA A 129 -26.67 6.42 6.45
C ALA A 129 -27.06 5.13 7.20
N GLY A 130 -26.50 4.98 8.41
CA GLY A 130 -26.96 3.98 9.39
C GLY A 130 -25.99 2.84 9.64
N GLY A 131 -25.48 2.76 10.87
CA GLY A 131 -24.77 1.59 11.40
C GLY A 131 -23.44 1.94 12.06
N LYS A 132 -23.10 1.17 13.09
CA LYS A 132 -21.87 1.30 13.89
C LYS A 132 -20.59 0.97 13.07
N TYR A 133 -20.71 0.24 11.96
CA TYR A 133 -19.62 -0.37 11.19
C TYR A 133 -19.44 0.27 9.81
N PRO A 134 -18.19 0.34 9.27
CA PRO A 134 -17.98 0.72 7.88
C PRO A 134 -18.75 -0.23 6.96
N LYS A 135 -19.41 0.33 5.94
CA LYS A 135 -20.14 -0.43 4.91
C LYS A 135 -19.19 -1.10 3.93
N LEU A 136 -18.01 -0.51 3.76
CA LEU A 136 -16.93 -1.08 2.97
C LEU A 136 -15.60 -0.85 3.68
N THR A 137 -14.77 -1.88 3.73
CA THR A 137 -13.38 -1.76 4.17
C THR A 137 -12.47 -2.38 3.12
N ILE A 138 -11.38 -1.69 2.81
CA ILE A 138 -10.33 -2.15 1.90
C ILE A 138 -9.07 -2.34 2.73
N MET A 139 -8.44 -3.50 2.56
CA MET A 139 -7.24 -3.82 3.32
C MET A 139 -6.10 -4.31 2.43
N PRO A 140 -5.25 -3.41 1.93
CA PRO A 140 -4.09 -3.82 1.15
C PRO A 140 -2.95 -4.36 2.05
N VAL A 141 -2.22 -5.32 1.51
CA VAL A 141 -0.95 -5.77 2.07
C VAL A 141 0.14 -4.74 1.80
N LEU A 142 0.94 -4.44 2.82
CA LEU A 142 2.16 -3.64 2.75
C LEU A 142 3.37 -4.59 2.67
N PRO A 143 3.97 -4.81 1.49
CA PRO A 143 5.02 -5.80 1.31
C PRO A 143 6.30 -5.46 2.08
N GLY A 144 6.68 -4.18 2.20
CA GLY A 144 7.88 -3.77 2.94
C GLY A 144 7.72 -3.98 4.44
N ALA A 145 6.58 -3.58 4.99
CA ALA A 145 6.26 -3.67 6.40
C ALA A 145 5.78 -5.08 6.83
N LYS A 146 5.46 -5.97 5.89
CA LYS A 146 4.84 -7.30 6.12
C LYS A 146 3.58 -7.23 6.99
N LYS A 147 2.72 -6.26 6.69
CA LYS A 147 1.52 -5.96 7.48
C LYS A 147 0.32 -5.66 6.57
N ILE A 148 -0.88 -5.65 7.13
CA ILE A 148 -2.11 -5.26 6.42
C ILE A 148 -2.54 -3.88 6.87
N TYR A 149 -2.66 -2.93 5.95
CA TYR A 149 -3.27 -1.63 6.23
C TYR A 149 -4.78 -1.71 6.05
N CYS A 150 -5.58 -0.95 6.78
CA CYS A 150 -7.03 -0.91 6.60
C CYS A 150 -7.51 0.53 6.35
N VAL A 151 -8.51 0.68 5.48
CA VAL A 151 -9.28 1.92 5.28
C VAL A 151 -10.76 1.60 5.16
N GLY A 152 -11.58 2.27 5.98
CA GLY A 152 -13.02 2.08 6.07
C GLY A 152 -13.82 3.22 5.40
N SER A 153 -15.05 2.90 4.98
CA SER A 153 -15.97 3.84 4.33
C SER A 153 -16.52 4.93 5.26
N ASN A 154 -16.27 4.81 6.56
CA ASN A 154 -16.53 5.82 7.59
C ASN A 154 -15.37 6.82 7.75
N GLY A 155 -14.28 6.67 6.99
CA GLY A 155 -13.07 7.49 7.11
C GLY A 155 -12.08 7.00 8.17
N GLY A 156 -12.39 5.91 8.90
CA GLY A 156 -11.45 5.25 9.80
C GLY A 156 -10.30 4.58 9.04
N SER A 157 -9.12 4.56 9.64
CA SER A 157 -7.97 3.79 9.14
C SER A 157 -7.03 3.40 10.29
N SER A 158 -6.57 2.15 10.33
CA SER A 158 -5.66 1.65 11.37
C SER A 158 -4.23 1.50 10.88
N LYS A 159 -3.29 1.42 11.83
CA LYS A 159 -1.91 1.02 11.54
C LYS A 159 -1.83 -0.47 11.29
N ALA A 160 -0.87 -0.82 10.44
CA ALA A 160 -0.85 -2.10 9.79
C ALA A 160 -0.58 -3.27 10.76
N THR A 161 -1.50 -4.23 10.80
CA THR A 161 -1.48 -5.40 11.68
C THR A 161 -0.70 -6.55 11.05
N ASN A 162 -0.19 -7.46 11.87
CA ASN A 162 0.58 -8.61 11.40
C ASN A 162 -0.25 -9.48 10.46
N LEU A 163 0.41 -9.98 9.41
CA LEU A 163 -0.22 -10.82 8.38
C LEU A 163 -0.72 -12.15 8.94
N ASP A 164 -0.16 -12.64 10.04
CA ASP A 164 -0.52 -13.91 10.70
C ASP A 164 -1.91 -13.89 11.38
N GLY A 165 -2.58 -12.73 11.43
CA GLY A 165 -3.84 -12.58 12.15
C GLY A 165 -3.67 -12.74 13.68
N SER A 166 -2.45 -12.60 14.22
CA SER A 166 -2.19 -12.66 15.65
C SER A 166 -2.57 -11.36 16.37
N ASP A 167 -2.68 -10.25 15.64
CA ASP A 167 -3.14 -8.99 16.19
C ASP A 167 -4.66 -9.06 16.34
N SER A 168 -5.14 -9.04 17.58
CA SER A 168 -6.58 -8.93 17.92
C SER A 168 -7.26 -7.71 17.30
N ASP A 169 -6.46 -6.73 16.86
CA ASP A 169 -6.93 -5.53 16.20
C ASP A 169 -7.42 -5.77 14.78
N CYS A 170 -7.05 -6.86 14.10
CA CYS A 170 -7.53 -7.21 12.75
C CYS A 170 -7.54 -8.74 12.48
N GLY A 171 -7.39 -9.58 13.50
CA GLY A 171 -6.97 -10.97 13.37
C GLY A 171 -7.88 -11.99 14.06
N GLY A 172 -8.24 -13.02 13.28
CA GLY A 172 -8.92 -14.24 13.72
C GLY A 172 -9.54 -14.93 12.51
N GLY A 173 -9.08 -16.16 12.21
CA GLY A 173 -9.40 -16.92 11.01
C GLY A 173 -10.85 -16.84 10.52
N GLY A 174 -11.01 -16.64 9.21
CA GLY A 174 -12.30 -16.60 8.53
C GLY A 174 -13.06 -15.28 8.74
N VAL A 175 -13.21 -14.48 7.68
CA VAL A 175 -14.24 -13.43 7.50
C VAL A 175 -14.44 -12.35 8.59
N HIS A 176 -13.67 -12.32 9.69
CA HIS A 176 -13.81 -11.33 10.77
C HIS A 176 -13.03 -10.01 10.56
N ALA A 177 -12.64 -9.72 9.32
CA ALA A 177 -12.01 -8.46 8.94
C ALA A 177 -12.92 -7.21 9.10
N TYR A 178 -14.17 -7.38 9.50
CA TYR A 178 -15.03 -6.26 9.95
C TYR A 178 -14.58 -5.67 11.31
N GLN A 179 -13.62 -6.31 11.99
CA GLN A 179 -13.18 -5.96 13.34
C GLN A 179 -11.87 -5.17 13.39
N CYS A 180 -11.38 -4.64 12.25
CA CYS A 180 -10.21 -3.75 12.30
C CYS A 180 -10.50 -2.52 13.17
N SER A 181 -9.98 -2.50 14.41
CA SER A 181 -10.33 -1.52 15.44
C SER A 181 -10.08 -0.08 14.97
N GLY A 182 -8.95 0.20 14.32
CA GLY A 182 -8.68 1.54 13.78
C GLY A 182 -9.41 1.87 12.46
N CYS A 183 -10.07 0.91 11.81
CA CYS A 183 -11.07 1.21 10.76
C CYS A 183 -12.45 1.53 11.35
N TYR A 184 -12.61 1.40 12.66
CA TYR A 184 -13.79 1.81 13.39
C TYR A 184 -13.63 3.26 13.83
N SER A 185 -14.55 4.13 13.41
CA SER A 185 -14.70 5.43 14.04
C SER A 185 -15.51 5.19 15.32
N ASP A 186 -14.87 5.16 16.48
CA ASP A 186 -15.60 5.11 17.74
C ASP A 186 -16.47 6.38 17.89
N PRO A 187 -17.80 6.30 18.07
CA PRO A 187 -18.63 7.44 18.42
C PRO A 187 -18.26 8.10 19.76
N ASN A 188 -17.43 7.45 20.59
CA ASN A 188 -16.97 7.96 21.90
C ASN A 188 -15.50 8.41 21.94
N GLY A 189 -14.76 8.34 20.84
CA GLY A 189 -13.37 8.84 20.78
C GLY A 189 -12.31 8.01 21.52
N GLU A 190 -12.61 6.79 21.95
CA GLU A 190 -11.64 5.87 22.56
C GLU A 190 -10.97 4.96 21.51
N LYS A 191 -9.92 5.55 20.94
CA LYS A 191 -8.66 4.96 20.45
C LYS A 191 -8.45 4.80 18.94
N SER A 192 -7.22 5.19 18.58
CA SER A 192 -6.51 5.14 17.31
C SER A 192 -5.51 3.99 17.27
#